data_AF-A0AAW8F5Q6-F1
#
_entry.id   AF-A0AAW8F5Q6-F1
#
_cell.length_a   1.000
_cell.length_b   1.000
_cell.length_c   1.000
_cell.angle_alpha   90.00
_cell.angle_beta   90.00
_cell.angle_gamma   90.00
#
_symmetry.space_group_name_H-M   'P 1'
#
loop_
_entity.id
_entity.type
_entity.pdbx_description
1 polymer ?
#
loop_
_entity_poly.entity_id
_entity_poly.type
_entity_poly.pdbx_seq_one_letter_code
_entity_poly.pdbx_strand_id
1 'polypeptide(L)'
;MGDPDILIVADAGYDAPRLAFLLKDLPVQVLARMRSDRVLRRPAPPREPHTRGRPPRHGGEFVFGQPDTWGTPDTETVTDTRLYGTTLARSWDRLHPKLTHRSSWAAADGTLPIVAGTVIRLDIEHLPSGATPKPVWLWWSGTDADAADTDRLWQAYLRRFDIEHTFRLFKQTLGWTCPKIRTPEAADRWTWLILAAYTQLRLARPLAADRRRPWERPASSDRLTPARVRRDFRHIRPTAACPAQAPKSTRPGPGRPSGRKNTRPTPRHDVHTPRKTGSATFRNKKSTTPRPRRTGYRSS
;
A
#
# COMPACT_ATOMS: atom_id res chain seq x y z
N MET A 1 -0.02 29.85 7.06
CA MET A 1 0.40 28.56 6.49
C MET A 1 -0.68 27.56 6.82
N GLY A 2 -1.29 26.93 5.82
CA GLY A 2 -2.30 25.89 6.04
C GLY A 2 -1.66 24.59 6.51
N ASP A 3 -2.49 23.65 6.96
CA ASP A 3 -2.03 22.29 7.27
C ASP A 3 -1.40 21.64 6.02
N PRO A 4 -0.33 20.84 6.19
CA PRO A 4 0.28 20.12 5.07
C PRO A 4 -0.69 19.10 4.48
N ASP A 5 -0.58 18.86 3.17
CA ASP A 5 -1.36 17.82 2.48
C ASP A 5 -1.17 16.45 3.13
N ILE A 6 -2.23 15.65 3.15
CA ILE A 6 -2.19 14.27 3.63
C ILE A 6 -1.44 13.40 2.61
N LEU A 7 -0.36 12.75 3.03
CA LEU A 7 0.38 11.80 2.20
C LEU A 7 -0.19 10.37 2.31
N ILE A 8 -0.80 9.87 1.24
CA ILE A 8 -1.22 8.47 1.11
C ILE A 8 -0.06 7.65 0.54
N VAL A 9 0.33 6.58 1.26
CA VAL A 9 1.42 5.68 0.86
C VAL A 9 0.87 4.30 0.46
N ALA A 10 1.22 3.82 -0.74
CA ALA A 10 0.70 2.57 -1.30
C ALA A 10 1.79 1.67 -1.93
N ASP A 11 1.51 0.37 -2.06
CA ASP A 11 2.37 -0.59 -2.76
C ASP A 11 2.00 -0.71 -4.26
N ALA A 12 2.79 -1.44 -5.04
CA ALA A 12 2.67 -1.53 -6.49
C ALA A 12 1.39 -2.19 -7.05
N GLY A 13 0.51 -2.68 -6.18
CA GLY A 13 -0.81 -3.18 -6.54
C GLY A 13 -1.83 -2.09 -6.84
N TYR A 14 -1.56 -0.84 -6.44
CA TYR A 14 -2.46 0.29 -6.66
C TYR A 14 -2.08 1.07 -7.93
N ASP A 15 -3.08 1.55 -8.67
CA ASP A 15 -2.89 2.49 -9.77
C ASP A 15 -2.80 3.92 -9.20
N ALA A 16 -1.57 4.32 -8.84
CA ALA A 16 -1.32 5.59 -8.17
C ALA A 16 -1.70 6.83 -9.00
N PRO A 17 -1.41 6.91 -10.32
CA PRO A 17 -1.93 7.99 -11.16
C PRO A 17 -3.46 8.08 -11.18
N ARG A 18 -4.17 6.94 -11.20
CA ARG A 18 -5.63 6.95 -11.10
C ARG A 18 -6.10 7.47 -9.74
N LEU A 19 -5.49 7.00 -8.66
CA LEU A 19 -5.82 7.45 -7.31
C LEU A 19 -5.59 8.96 -7.16
N ALA A 20 -4.45 9.46 -7.62
CA ALA A 20 -4.15 10.89 -7.63
C ALA A 20 -5.17 11.69 -8.46
N PHE A 21 -5.55 11.21 -9.64
CA PHE A 21 -6.57 11.86 -10.48
C PHE A 21 -7.94 11.95 -9.78
N LEU A 22 -8.35 10.88 -9.08
CA LEU A 22 -9.63 10.84 -8.37
C LEU A 22 -9.65 11.72 -7.12
N LEU A 23 -8.48 11.97 -6.53
CA LEU A 23 -8.33 12.73 -5.28
C LEU A 23 -7.78 14.15 -5.50
N LYS A 24 -7.66 14.60 -6.76
CA LYS A 24 -7.01 15.86 -7.13
C LYS A 24 -7.62 17.12 -6.49
N ASP A 25 -8.90 17.05 -6.09
CA ASP A 25 -9.65 18.16 -5.50
C ASP A 25 -9.62 18.13 -3.96
N LEU A 26 -8.81 17.24 -3.36
CA LEU A 26 -8.58 17.12 -1.92
C LEU A 26 -7.14 17.49 -1.59
N PRO A 27 -6.83 17.94 -0.35
CA PRO A 27 -5.46 18.23 0.11
C PRO A 27 -4.70 16.92 0.38
N VAL A 28 -4.48 16.14 -0.68
CA VAL A 28 -3.95 14.79 -0.62
C VAL A 28 -2.88 14.59 -1.68
N GLN A 29 -1.75 14.02 -1.26
CA GLN A 29 -0.70 13.55 -2.14
C GLN A 29 -0.63 12.03 -2.12
N VAL A 30 -0.29 11.42 -3.25
CA VAL A 30 -0.18 9.97 -3.38
C VAL A 30 1.28 9.60 -3.66
N LEU A 31 1.85 8.74 -2.83
CA LEU A 31 3.13 8.10 -3.04
C LEU A 31 2.93 6.59 -3.16
N ALA A 32 3.35 5.99 -4.26
CA ALA A 32 3.24 4.55 -4.41
C ALA A 32 4.47 3.92 -5.05
N ARG A 33 4.72 2.66 -4.68
CA ARG A 33 5.68 1.84 -5.42
C ARG A 33 5.19 1.60 -6.84
N MET A 34 6.11 1.70 -7.80
CA MET A 34 5.88 1.25 -9.17
C MET A 34 6.65 -0.04 -9.44
N ARG A 35 6.11 -0.86 -10.35
CA ARG A 35 6.84 -2.02 -10.85
C ARG A 35 8.05 -1.58 -11.67
N SER A 36 9.15 -2.34 -11.61
CA SER A 36 10.41 -2.03 -12.28
C SER A 36 10.37 -2.16 -13.80
N ASP A 37 9.29 -2.69 -14.37
CA ASP A 37 9.07 -2.85 -15.81
C ASP A 37 8.18 -1.75 -16.41
N ARG A 38 7.93 -0.66 -15.66
CA ARG A 38 7.13 0.47 -16.13
C ARG A 38 7.90 1.36 -17.10
N VAL A 39 7.14 1.91 -18.04
CA VAL A 39 7.57 2.95 -18.98
C VAL A 39 6.71 4.17 -18.75
N LEU A 40 7.33 5.29 -18.45
CA LEU A 40 6.70 6.60 -18.36
C LEU A 40 7.10 7.47 -19.53
N ARG A 41 6.45 8.61 -19.65
CA ARG A 41 6.71 9.63 -20.67
C ARG A 41 7.08 10.93 -20.00
N ARG A 42 7.93 11.70 -20.70
CA ARG A 42 8.22 13.09 -20.37
C ARG A 42 7.10 14.01 -20.86
N PRO A 43 7.06 15.27 -20.39
CA PRO A 43 6.26 16.31 -21.02
C PRO A 43 6.56 16.40 -22.53
N ALA A 44 5.56 16.74 -23.32
CA ALA A 44 5.79 17.02 -24.73
C ALA A 44 6.73 18.23 -24.85
N PRO A 45 7.74 18.21 -25.75
CA PRO A 45 8.59 19.36 -25.96
C PRO A 45 7.77 20.55 -26.47
N PRO A 46 8.21 21.80 -26.20
CA PRO A 46 7.63 22.98 -26.81
C PRO A 46 7.55 22.84 -28.34
N ARG A 47 6.51 23.42 -28.93
CA ARG A 47 6.32 23.35 -30.38
C ARG A 47 7.20 24.39 -31.06
N GLU A 48 8.06 23.93 -31.96
CA GLU A 48 8.83 24.83 -32.82
C GLU A 48 7.91 25.56 -33.83
N PRO A 49 8.16 26.86 -34.08
CA PRO A 49 7.45 27.62 -35.10
C PRO A 49 7.46 26.90 -36.46
N HIS A 50 6.38 27.06 -37.24
CA HIS A 50 6.22 26.49 -38.59
C HIS A 50 6.16 24.95 -38.71
N THR A 51 6.15 24.22 -37.60
CA THR A 51 5.92 22.77 -37.62
C THR A 51 4.49 22.46 -38.10
N ARG A 52 4.31 21.54 -39.05
CA ARG A 52 2.98 21.08 -39.53
C ARG A 52 2.53 19.81 -38.80
N GLY A 53 1.22 19.62 -38.65
CA GLY A 53 0.62 18.41 -38.06
C GLY A 53 0.30 18.51 -36.56
N ARG A 54 -0.40 17.48 -36.05
CA ARG A 54 -0.88 17.41 -34.66
C ARG A 54 0.29 17.41 -33.68
N PRO A 55 0.30 18.31 -32.66
CA PRO A 55 1.35 18.30 -31.63
C PRO A 55 1.44 16.94 -30.92
N PRO A 56 2.66 16.45 -30.60
CA PRO A 56 2.81 15.28 -29.76
C PRO A 56 2.22 15.55 -28.37
N ARG A 57 1.53 14.56 -27.81
CA ARG A 57 1.00 14.64 -26.43
C ARG A 57 2.00 14.22 -25.36
N HIS A 58 3.05 13.50 -25.75
CA HIS A 58 4.02 12.88 -24.87
C HIS A 58 5.42 13.12 -25.45
N GLY A 59 6.39 13.41 -24.58
CA GLY A 59 7.80 13.45 -24.95
C GLY A 59 8.42 12.06 -25.01
N GLY A 60 9.75 12.04 -24.84
CA GLY A 60 10.57 10.83 -24.80
C GLY A 60 10.14 9.83 -23.71
N GLU A 61 10.60 8.60 -23.86
CA GLU A 61 10.34 7.53 -22.90
C GLU A 61 11.31 7.59 -21.72
N PHE A 62 10.80 7.21 -20.55
CA PHE A 62 11.57 6.93 -19.36
C PHE A 62 11.28 5.47 -18.97
N VAL A 63 12.22 4.58 -19.28
CA VAL A 63 12.04 3.13 -19.10
C VAL A 63 12.82 2.70 -17.86
N PHE A 64 12.13 2.21 -16.83
CA PHE A 64 12.76 1.86 -15.56
C PHE A 64 13.83 0.77 -15.68
N GLY A 65 13.74 -0.08 -16.69
CA GLY A 65 14.72 -1.12 -16.99
C GLY A 65 15.86 -0.70 -17.92
N GLN A 66 15.89 0.54 -18.42
CA GLN A 66 16.88 1.02 -19.40
C GLN A 66 17.52 2.34 -18.92
N PRO A 67 18.68 2.29 -18.22
CA PRO A 67 19.33 3.45 -17.62
C PRO A 67 19.67 4.60 -18.56
N ASP A 68 19.98 4.28 -19.82
CA ASP A 68 20.25 5.23 -20.89
C ASP A 68 19.07 6.15 -21.22
N THR A 69 17.84 5.76 -20.86
CA THR A 69 16.63 6.58 -21.07
C THR A 69 16.39 7.63 -19.96
N TRP A 70 17.08 7.51 -18.82
CA TRP A 70 16.75 8.30 -17.62
C TRP A 70 17.19 9.75 -17.70
N GLY A 71 18.31 10.02 -18.40
CA GLY A 71 18.95 11.33 -18.38
C GLY A 71 19.44 11.73 -16.99
N THR A 72 19.82 13.00 -16.84
CA THR A 72 20.24 13.56 -15.55
C THR A 72 19.05 13.60 -14.58
N PRO A 73 19.21 13.17 -13.31
CA PRO A 73 18.19 13.35 -12.29
C PRO A 73 18.01 14.84 -11.95
N ASP A 74 16.78 15.23 -11.62
CA ASP A 74 16.48 16.61 -11.19
C ASP A 74 16.95 16.85 -9.74
N THR A 75 16.98 15.79 -8.93
CA THR A 75 17.55 15.81 -7.58
C THR A 75 18.22 14.48 -7.28
N GLU A 76 19.32 14.54 -6.53
CA GLU A 76 20.06 13.39 -6.04
C GLU A 76 20.44 13.63 -4.57
N THR A 77 20.14 12.66 -3.71
CA THR A 77 20.50 12.69 -2.29
C THR A 77 21.20 11.39 -1.89
N VAL A 78 22.15 11.52 -0.96
CA VAL A 78 22.86 10.40 -0.34
C VAL A 78 22.64 10.49 1.16
N THR A 79 22.05 9.45 1.74
CA THR A 79 21.73 9.39 3.16
C THR A 79 22.23 8.09 3.76
N ASP A 80 22.99 8.16 4.84
CA ASP A 80 23.37 6.98 5.61
C ASP A 80 22.22 6.53 6.52
N THR A 81 21.93 5.23 6.45
CA THR A 81 20.87 4.63 7.24
C THR A 81 21.39 3.50 8.11
N ARG A 82 20.86 3.40 9.32
CA ARG A 82 21.24 2.34 10.27
C ARG A 82 20.92 0.92 9.78
N LEU A 83 19.89 0.76 8.94
CA LEU A 83 19.38 -0.56 8.54
C LEU A 83 19.73 -0.96 7.10
N TYR A 84 19.99 0.02 6.23
CA TYR A 84 20.16 -0.22 4.80
C TYR A 84 21.52 0.25 4.27
N GLY A 85 22.39 0.74 5.16
CA GLY A 85 23.66 1.35 4.79
C GLY A 85 23.45 2.68 4.07
N THR A 86 24.37 3.02 3.18
CA THR A 86 24.24 4.22 2.35
C THR A 86 23.11 4.06 1.33
N THR A 87 22.22 5.05 1.31
CA THR A 87 21.05 5.09 0.44
C THR A 87 21.21 6.22 -0.55
N LEU A 88 21.08 5.91 -1.84
CA LEU A 88 21.09 6.86 -2.94
C LEU A 88 19.66 7.02 -3.46
N ALA A 89 19.09 8.21 -3.34
CA ALA A 89 17.80 8.55 -3.93
C ALA A 89 18.01 9.51 -5.10
N ARG A 90 17.38 9.20 -6.23
CA ARG A 90 17.36 10.06 -7.42
C ARG A 90 15.94 10.31 -7.85
N SER A 91 15.60 11.55 -8.18
CA SER A 91 14.27 11.91 -8.64
C SER A 91 14.28 12.48 -10.06
N TRP A 92 13.19 12.24 -10.78
CA TRP A 92 12.91 12.81 -12.10
C TRP A 92 11.48 13.33 -12.12
N ASP A 93 11.34 14.59 -12.49
CA ASP A 93 10.11 15.33 -12.35
C ASP A 93 9.21 15.25 -13.58
N ARG A 94 7.92 15.54 -13.37
CA ARG A 94 6.87 15.65 -14.40
C ARG A 94 6.78 14.44 -15.33
N LEU A 95 7.05 13.25 -14.81
CA LEU A 95 6.87 11.99 -15.52
C LEU A 95 5.43 11.47 -15.38
N HIS A 96 4.89 10.91 -16.46
CA HIS A 96 3.53 10.38 -16.47
C HIS A 96 3.41 9.07 -17.24
N PRO A 97 2.53 8.15 -16.82
CA PRO A 97 2.22 6.98 -17.64
C PRO A 97 1.43 7.39 -18.88
N LYS A 98 1.68 6.71 -20.00
CA LYS A 98 0.82 6.81 -21.17
C LYS A 98 -0.47 6.02 -20.91
N LEU A 99 -1.52 6.71 -20.50
CA LEU A 99 -2.82 6.10 -20.22
C LEU A 99 -3.49 5.58 -21.50
N THR A 100 -4.26 4.51 -21.36
CA THR A 100 -5.10 3.92 -22.41
C THR A 100 -6.49 3.60 -21.86
N HIS A 101 -7.52 3.53 -22.70
CA HIS A 101 -8.89 3.20 -22.28
C HIS A 101 -9.01 1.71 -21.95
N ARG A 102 -8.35 1.28 -20.88
CA ARG A 102 -8.32 -0.09 -20.36
C ARG A 102 -8.25 -0.06 -18.84
N SER A 103 -8.56 -1.18 -18.20
CA SER A 103 -8.47 -1.33 -16.74
C SER A 103 -9.21 -0.22 -16.00
N SER A 104 -8.55 0.48 -15.08
CA SER A 104 -9.06 1.62 -14.28
C SER A 104 -9.55 2.81 -15.11
N TRP A 105 -9.21 2.88 -16.39
CA TRP A 105 -9.55 3.95 -17.32
C TRP A 105 -10.49 3.49 -18.45
N ALA A 106 -11.05 2.28 -18.36
CA ALA A 106 -11.90 1.71 -19.41
C ALA A 106 -13.18 2.53 -19.67
N ALA A 107 -13.79 3.06 -18.60
CA ALA A 107 -15.00 3.88 -18.66
C ALA A 107 -14.72 5.38 -18.72
N ALA A 108 -13.46 5.79 -18.94
CA ALA A 108 -13.14 7.20 -19.07
C ALA A 108 -13.53 7.68 -20.47
N ASP A 109 -14.37 8.71 -20.54
CA ASP A 109 -14.78 9.33 -21.80
C ASP A 109 -13.76 10.34 -22.30
N GLY A 110 -13.71 10.52 -23.63
CA GLY A 110 -12.93 11.58 -24.26
C GLY A 110 -11.41 11.42 -24.14
N THR A 111 -10.70 12.55 -24.00
CA THR A 111 -9.24 12.57 -23.97
C THR A 111 -8.72 12.23 -22.57
N LEU A 112 -7.98 11.13 -22.45
CA LEU A 112 -7.36 10.75 -21.17
C LEU A 112 -6.40 11.83 -20.65
N PRO A 113 -6.40 12.11 -19.34
CA PRO A 113 -5.58 13.16 -18.75
C PRO A 113 -4.08 12.81 -18.79
N ILE A 114 -3.25 13.84 -18.66
CA ILE A 114 -1.84 13.68 -18.27
C ILE A 114 -1.79 13.87 -16.76
N VAL A 115 -1.44 12.81 -16.04
CA VAL A 115 -1.24 12.85 -14.59
C VAL A 115 0.27 12.81 -14.36
N ALA A 116 0.87 14.00 -14.33
CA ALA A 116 2.28 14.18 -14.07
C ALA A 116 2.58 13.95 -12.58
N GLY A 117 3.79 13.48 -12.31
CA GLY A 117 4.31 13.36 -10.96
C GLY A 117 5.81 13.08 -10.98
N THR A 118 6.44 13.08 -9.81
CA THR A 118 7.86 12.79 -9.67
C THR A 118 8.10 11.30 -9.48
N VAL A 119 9.05 10.74 -10.21
CA VAL A 119 9.56 9.38 -9.96
C VAL A 119 10.78 9.47 -9.06
N ILE A 120 10.86 8.61 -8.05
CA ILE A 120 12.03 8.46 -7.19
C ILE A 120 12.55 7.04 -7.33
N ARG A 121 13.83 6.90 -7.67
CA ARG A 121 14.56 5.63 -7.58
C ARG A 121 15.35 5.61 -6.29
N LEU A 122 15.16 4.56 -5.51
CA LEU A 122 15.90 4.30 -4.28
C LEU A 122 16.83 3.10 -4.48
N ASP A 123 18.12 3.35 -4.36
CA ASP A 123 19.18 2.35 -4.31
C ASP A 123 19.70 2.28 -2.87
N ILE A 124 19.78 1.07 -2.31
CA ILE A 124 20.26 0.83 -0.95
C ILE A 124 21.45 -0.13 -0.99
N GLU A 125 22.39 0.05 -0.07
CA GLU A 125 23.59 -0.77 0.02
C GLU A 125 23.29 -2.20 0.45
N HIS A 126 22.45 -2.40 1.48
CA HIS A 126 22.11 -3.74 1.95
C HIS A 126 20.70 -3.84 2.53
N LEU A 127 20.20 -5.08 2.64
CA LEU A 127 18.98 -5.40 3.37
C LEU A 127 19.33 -6.08 4.69
N PRO A 128 18.61 -5.82 5.80
CA PRO A 128 18.79 -6.54 7.05
C PRO A 128 18.65 -8.06 6.94
N SER A 129 17.95 -8.55 5.92
CA SER A 129 17.77 -9.98 5.66
C SER A 129 18.97 -10.64 4.95
N GLY A 130 19.99 -9.87 4.54
CA GLY A 130 21.11 -10.35 3.72
C GLY A 130 20.75 -10.65 2.25
N ALA A 131 19.53 -10.35 1.82
CA ALA A 131 19.13 -10.52 0.43
C ALA A 131 19.73 -9.42 -0.45
N THR A 132 19.98 -9.72 -1.72
CA THR A 132 20.44 -8.72 -2.70
C THR A 132 19.41 -7.60 -2.82
N PRO A 133 19.77 -6.34 -2.52
CA PRO A 133 18.84 -5.24 -2.63
C PRO A 133 18.48 -5.01 -4.10
N LYS A 134 17.18 -4.91 -4.37
CA LYS A 134 16.68 -4.48 -5.67
C LYS A 134 16.24 -3.02 -5.57
N PRO A 135 16.54 -2.17 -6.58
CA PRO A 135 16.10 -0.79 -6.57
C PRO A 135 14.58 -0.71 -6.41
N VAL A 136 14.14 0.27 -5.62
CA VAL A 136 12.71 0.58 -5.47
C VAL A 136 12.41 1.80 -6.33
N TRP A 137 11.36 1.69 -7.13
CA TRP A 137 10.80 2.81 -7.87
C TRP A 137 9.54 3.29 -7.17
N LEU A 138 9.48 4.58 -6.87
CA LEU A 138 8.33 5.25 -6.30
C LEU A 138 7.83 6.29 -7.31
N TRP A 139 6.52 6.54 -7.29
CA TRP A 139 5.91 7.66 -7.98
C TRP A 139 5.10 8.46 -6.98
N TRP A 140 5.36 9.76 -6.93
CA TRP A 140 4.67 10.75 -6.12
C TRP A 140 3.82 11.63 -7.03
N SER A 141 2.60 11.97 -6.60
CA SER A 141 1.68 12.78 -7.40
C SER A 141 2.02 14.27 -7.44
N GLY A 142 2.91 14.74 -6.57
CA GLY A 142 3.45 16.08 -6.67
C GLY A 142 4.51 16.20 -7.76
N THR A 143 4.85 17.43 -8.09
CA THR A 143 5.93 17.80 -9.00
C THR A 143 6.90 18.73 -8.30
N ASP A 144 8.01 19.01 -8.97
CA ASP A 144 9.04 19.96 -8.53
C ASP A 144 9.64 19.58 -7.15
N ALA A 145 9.81 18.26 -6.90
CA ALA A 145 10.38 17.74 -5.66
C ALA A 145 11.82 18.22 -5.47
N ASP A 146 12.12 18.80 -4.31
CA ASP A 146 13.48 19.12 -3.91
C ASP A 146 14.18 17.94 -3.19
N ALA A 147 15.39 18.18 -2.69
CA ALA A 147 16.15 17.20 -1.91
C ALA A 147 15.43 16.77 -0.63
N ALA A 148 14.80 17.70 0.09
CA ALA A 148 14.10 17.41 1.33
C ALA A 148 12.82 16.58 1.08
N ASP A 149 12.08 16.89 0.02
CA ASP A 149 10.93 16.10 -0.42
C ASP A 149 11.35 14.71 -0.86
N THR A 150 12.42 14.60 -1.66
CA THR A 150 12.95 13.31 -2.11
C THR A 150 13.27 12.41 -0.91
N ASP A 151 13.96 12.95 0.10
CA ASP A 151 14.29 12.21 1.31
C ASP A 151 13.09 11.86 2.17
N ARG A 152 12.19 12.83 2.40
CA ARG A 152 10.95 12.63 3.15
C ARG A 152 10.10 11.52 2.53
N LEU A 153 9.97 11.50 1.20
CA LEU A 153 9.09 10.56 0.48
C LEU A 153 9.60 9.12 0.59
N TRP A 154 10.88 8.84 0.33
CA TRP A 154 11.38 7.47 0.47
C TRP A 154 11.35 7.00 1.92
N GLN A 155 11.65 7.88 2.88
CA GLN A 155 11.56 7.55 4.31
C GLN A 155 10.12 7.24 4.74
N ALA A 156 9.15 8.04 4.26
CA ALA A 156 7.73 7.77 4.49
C ALA A 156 7.32 6.42 3.87
N TYR A 157 7.81 6.08 2.68
CA TYR A 157 7.54 4.79 2.07
C TYR A 157 8.07 3.61 2.90
N LEU A 158 9.23 3.74 3.54
CA LEU A 158 9.75 2.69 4.44
C LEU A 158 8.84 2.44 5.65
N ARG A 159 8.12 3.47 6.12
CA ARG A 159 7.12 3.33 7.20
C ARG A 159 5.87 2.57 6.80
N ARG A 160 5.63 2.31 5.50
CA ARG A 160 4.43 1.59 5.06
C ARG A 160 4.30 0.22 5.72
N PHE A 161 5.43 -0.43 6.04
CA PHE A 161 5.45 -1.77 6.62
C PHE A 161 4.92 -1.79 8.07
N ASP A 162 4.75 -0.63 8.70
CA ASP A 162 4.14 -0.51 10.03
C ASP A 162 2.67 -0.99 10.04
N ILE A 163 1.97 -0.95 8.90
CA ILE A 163 0.61 -1.52 8.79
C ILE A 163 0.61 -3.04 8.96
N GLU A 164 1.64 -3.74 8.50
CA GLU A 164 1.76 -5.19 8.62
C GLU A 164 1.90 -5.61 10.08
N HIS A 165 2.64 -4.82 10.87
CA HIS A 165 2.71 -5.00 12.32
C HIS A 165 1.33 -4.81 12.98
N THR A 166 0.52 -3.88 12.47
CA THR A 166 -0.86 -3.66 12.95
C THR A 166 -1.76 -4.84 12.58
N PHE A 167 -1.71 -5.34 11.35
CA PHE A 167 -2.46 -6.55 10.96
C PHE A 167 -2.05 -7.78 11.76
N ARG A 168 -0.74 -7.94 12.03
CA ARG A 168 -0.22 -9.01 12.88
C ARG A 168 -0.79 -8.91 14.30
N LEU A 169 -0.80 -7.71 14.90
CA LEU A 169 -1.43 -7.48 16.20
C LEU A 169 -2.92 -7.86 16.18
N PHE A 170 -3.67 -7.40 15.17
CA PHE A 170 -5.10 -7.66 15.05
C PHE A 170 -5.37 -9.16 15.02
N LYS A 171 -4.67 -9.89 14.14
CA LYS A 171 -4.87 -11.33 13.97
C LYS A 171 -4.40 -12.14 15.19
N GLN A 172 -3.17 -11.91 15.66
CA GLN A 172 -2.52 -12.77 16.64
C GLN A 172 -2.84 -12.41 18.09
N THR A 173 -3.09 -11.14 18.39
CA THR A 173 -3.25 -10.66 19.77
C THR A 173 -4.68 -10.25 20.10
N LEU A 174 -5.36 -9.56 19.17
CA LEU A 174 -6.75 -9.14 19.37
C LEU A 174 -7.76 -10.17 18.88
N GLY A 175 -7.30 -11.20 18.16
CA GLY A 175 -8.13 -12.32 17.73
C GLY A 175 -9.08 -11.98 16.58
N TRP A 176 -8.67 -11.08 15.68
CA TRP A 176 -9.48 -10.65 14.54
C TRP A 176 -10.01 -11.83 13.71
N THR A 177 -9.21 -12.89 13.54
CA THR A 177 -9.57 -14.09 12.79
C THR A 177 -9.93 -15.28 13.68
N CYS A 178 -10.06 -15.10 15.00
CA CYS A 178 -10.38 -16.18 15.94
C CYS A 178 -11.85 -16.62 15.95
N PRO A 179 -12.86 -15.74 15.89
CA PRO A 179 -14.24 -16.18 16.04
C PRO A 179 -14.76 -16.88 14.77
N LYS A 180 -15.57 -17.92 14.97
CA LYS A 180 -16.24 -18.69 13.90
C LYS A 180 -17.58 -18.05 13.56
N ILE A 181 -17.54 -16.87 12.98
CA ILE A 181 -18.72 -16.07 12.63
C ILE A 181 -19.36 -16.61 11.35
N ARG A 182 -20.70 -16.60 11.28
CA ARG A 182 -21.47 -17.26 10.20
C ARG A 182 -22.07 -16.32 9.17
N THR A 183 -22.14 -15.01 9.44
CA THR A 183 -22.68 -14.02 8.50
C THR A 183 -21.69 -12.87 8.27
N PRO A 184 -21.69 -12.24 7.08
CA PRO A 184 -20.83 -11.10 6.78
C PRO A 184 -21.02 -9.94 7.76
N GLU A 185 -22.27 -9.61 8.11
CA GLU A 185 -22.58 -8.47 8.97
C GLU A 185 -22.03 -8.67 10.39
N ALA A 186 -22.01 -9.91 10.87
CA ALA A 186 -21.39 -10.22 12.16
C ALA A 186 -19.86 -10.15 12.08
N ALA A 187 -19.24 -10.48 10.93
CA ALA A 187 -17.81 -10.32 10.71
C ALA A 187 -17.42 -8.83 10.64
N ASP A 188 -18.25 -7.98 10.04
CA ASP A 188 -18.07 -6.53 10.02
C ASP A 188 -18.16 -5.95 11.43
N ARG A 189 -19.19 -6.31 12.21
CA ARG A 189 -19.30 -5.90 13.62
C ARG A 189 -18.10 -6.34 14.44
N TRP A 190 -17.59 -7.56 14.22
CA TRP A 190 -16.39 -8.02 14.89
C TRP A 190 -15.16 -7.18 14.54
N THR A 191 -15.02 -6.81 13.26
CA THR A 191 -13.95 -5.90 12.82
C THR A 191 -14.03 -4.55 13.51
N TRP A 192 -15.23 -3.98 13.65
CA TRP A 192 -15.43 -2.74 14.42
C TRP A 192 -15.03 -2.87 15.89
N LEU A 193 -15.31 -4.00 16.54
CA LEU A 193 -14.86 -4.25 17.91
C LEU A 193 -13.32 -4.32 18.03
N ILE A 194 -12.65 -4.94 17.05
CA ILE A 194 -11.18 -4.98 16.98
C ILE A 194 -10.61 -3.57 16.82
N LEU A 195 -11.19 -2.76 15.93
CA LEU A 195 -10.77 -1.37 15.73
C LEU A 195 -10.99 -0.53 16.99
N ALA A 196 -12.14 -0.66 17.64
CA ALA A 196 -12.43 0.04 18.90
C ALA A 196 -11.43 -0.35 20.00
N ALA A 197 -11.15 -1.64 20.17
CA ALA A 197 -10.16 -2.12 21.13
C ALA A 197 -8.75 -1.58 20.81
N TYR A 198 -8.35 -1.57 19.54
CA TYR A 198 -7.07 -0.99 19.12
C TYR A 198 -6.99 0.51 19.44
N THR A 199 -8.04 1.26 19.16
CA THR A 199 -8.14 2.69 19.49
C THR A 199 -8.03 2.92 20.99
N GLN A 200 -8.73 2.13 21.81
CA GLN A 200 -8.62 2.20 23.27
C GLN A 200 -7.17 1.94 23.74
N LEU A 201 -6.49 0.95 23.19
CA LEU A 201 -5.08 0.66 23.51
C LEU A 201 -4.15 1.80 23.07
N ARG A 202 -4.43 2.49 21.96
CA ARG A 202 -3.67 3.65 21.51
C ARG A 202 -3.87 4.85 22.45
N LEU A 203 -5.11 5.11 22.85
CA LEU A 203 -5.48 6.21 23.74
C LEU A 203 -5.02 6.00 25.18
N ALA A 204 -5.00 4.75 25.66
CA ALA A 204 -4.54 4.41 27.01
C ALA A 204 -3.00 4.37 27.15
N ARG A 205 -2.25 4.60 26.06
CA ARG A 205 -0.78 4.56 26.07
C ARG A 205 -0.13 5.38 27.20
N PRO A 206 -0.45 6.68 27.40
CA PRO A 206 0.17 7.47 28.45
C PRO A 206 -0.18 7.00 29.88
N LEU A 207 -1.23 6.18 30.04
CA LEU A 207 -1.67 5.65 31.32
C LEU A 207 -0.99 4.33 31.70
N ALA A 208 -0.27 3.70 30.77
CA ALA A 208 0.34 2.40 30.98
C ALA A 208 1.69 2.50 31.68
N ALA A 209 1.87 1.72 32.75
CA ALA A 209 3.09 1.65 33.55
C ALA A 209 4.19 0.73 32.95
N ASP A 210 4.07 0.32 31.68
CA ASP A 210 4.96 -0.63 30.99
C ASP A 210 5.24 -1.92 31.80
N ARG A 211 4.19 -2.72 32.05
CA ARG A 211 4.30 -4.08 32.63
C ARG A 211 4.97 -5.06 31.65
N ARG A 212 6.24 -4.82 31.37
CA ARG A 212 7.11 -5.55 30.46
C ARG A 212 7.53 -6.90 31.03
N ARG A 213 7.92 -7.81 30.15
CA ARG A 213 8.57 -9.08 30.55
C ARG A 213 10.02 -8.82 30.97
N PRO A 214 10.64 -9.69 31.77
CA PRO A 214 11.99 -9.45 32.30
C PRO A 214 13.07 -9.18 31.23
N TRP A 215 12.97 -9.82 30.07
CA TRP A 215 13.93 -9.68 28.96
C TRP A 215 13.58 -8.53 27.99
N GLU A 216 12.45 -7.86 28.17
CA GLU A 216 12.05 -6.75 27.32
C GLU A 216 12.74 -5.46 27.79
N ARG A 217 13.35 -4.73 26.86
CA ARG A 217 13.95 -3.42 27.18
C ARG A 217 12.87 -2.43 27.67
N PRO A 218 13.18 -1.55 28.64
CA PRO A 218 12.30 -0.45 29.00
C PRO A 218 11.97 0.42 27.78
N ALA A 219 10.75 0.93 27.72
CA ALA A 219 10.35 1.90 26.72
C ALA A 219 9.65 3.07 27.40
N SER A 220 9.89 4.28 26.91
CA SER A 220 9.17 5.47 27.33
C SER A 220 7.68 5.37 26.94
N SER A 221 6.81 6.08 27.66
CA SER A 221 5.35 6.01 27.49
C SER A 221 4.93 6.28 26.05
N ASP A 222 5.54 7.26 25.38
CA ASP A 222 5.31 7.63 23.98
C ASP A 222 5.66 6.50 22.98
N ARG A 223 6.57 5.59 23.36
CA ARG A 223 7.05 4.48 22.52
C ARG A 223 6.41 3.13 22.84
N LEU A 224 5.48 3.07 23.80
CA LEU A 224 4.80 1.83 24.14
C LEU A 224 3.93 1.33 22.99
N THR A 225 4.15 0.07 22.61
CA THR A 225 3.33 -0.59 21.58
C THR A 225 1.95 -0.95 22.14
N PRO A 226 0.91 -1.04 21.30
CA PRO A 226 -0.43 -1.46 21.75
C PRO A 226 -0.44 -2.82 22.47
N ALA A 227 0.46 -3.73 22.09
CA ALA A 227 0.62 -5.02 22.78
C ALA A 227 1.14 -4.88 24.22
N ARG A 228 2.06 -3.94 24.48
CA ARG A 228 2.54 -3.63 25.83
C ARG A 228 1.46 -2.94 26.66
N VAL A 229 0.78 -1.95 26.09
CA VAL A 229 -0.35 -1.28 26.75
C VAL A 229 -1.44 -2.29 27.13
N ARG A 230 -1.77 -3.23 26.23
CA ARG A 230 -2.76 -4.30 26.50
C ARG A 230 -2.44 -5.12 27.74
N ARG A 231 -1.16 -5.40 28.03
CA ARG A 231 -0.78 -6.19 29.22
C ARG A 231 -1.09 -5.46 30.51
N ASP A 232 -0.99 -4.14 30.51
CA ASP A 232 -1.28 -3.31 31.67
C ASP A 232 -2.73 -2.81 31.70
N PHE A 233 -3.45 -2.88 30.58
CA PHE A 233 -4.80 -2.35 30.42
C PHE A 233 -5.81 -2.83 31.48
N ARG A 234 -5.62 -4.03 32.04
CA ARG A 234 -6.44 -4.54 33.15
C ARG A 234 -6.36 -3.70 34.43
N HIS A 235 -5.27 -2.97 34.65
CA HIS A 235 -5.08 -2.07 35.80
C HIS A 235 -5.54 -0.65 35.48
N ILE A 236 -5.60 -0.28 34.19
CA ILE A 236 -6.11 1.01 33.71
C ILE A 236 -7.64 0.99 33.68
N ARG A 237 -8.26 -0.13 33.27
CA ARG A 237 -9.71 -0.24 33.11
C ARG A 237 -10.52 0.14 34.35
N PRO A 238 -10.16 -0.24 35.59
CA PRO A 238 -10.93 0.11 36.79
C PRO A 238 -10.95 1.60 37.11
N THR A 239 -9.94 2.36 36.70
CA THR A 239 -9.86 3.81 36.94
C THR A 239 -10.49 4.62 35.81
N ALA A 240 -10.77 4.00 34.67
CA ALA A 240 -11.46 4.64 33.55
C ALA A 240 -12.98 4.68 33.80
N ALA A 241 -13.63 5.76 33.37
CA ALA A 241 -15.09 5.85 33.38
C ALA A 241 -15.69 4.71 32.56
N CYS A 242 -16.65 3.98 33.14
CA CYS A 242 -17.38 2.93 32.45
C CYS A 242 -18.69 3.50 31.89
N PRO A 243 -18.79 3.72 30.56
CA PRO A 243 -20.03 4.25 29.97
C PRO A 243 -21.16 3.19 29.93
N ALA A 244 -20.84 1.92 30.19
CA ALA A 244 -21.83 0.85 30.21
C ALA A 244 -22.62 0.88 31.53
N GLN A 245 -23.95 0.87 31.41
CA GLN A 245 -24.84 0.59 32.54
C GLN A 245 -24.69 -0.87 32.99
N ALA A 246 -25.13 -1.15 34.22
CA ALA A 246 -25.24 -2.52 34.70
C ALA A 246 -26.06 -3.35 33.70
N PRO A 247 -25.65 -4.60 33.41
CA PRO A 247 -26.41 -5.47 32.52
C PRO A 247 -27.83 -5.62 33.08
N LYS A 248 -28.82 -5.68 32.19
CA LYS A 248 -30.20 -5.95 32.59
C LYS A 248 -30.24 -7.29 33.33
N SER A 249 -30.83 -7.31 34.53
CA SER A 249 -31.07 -8.56 35.26
C SER A 249 -31.96 -9.46 34.41
N THR A 250 -31.42 -10.60 33.99
CA THR A 250 -32.18 -11.65 33.30
C THR A 250 -31.99 -12.95 34.07
N ARG A 251 -33.09 -13.60 34.47
CA ARG A 251 -33.03 -15.00 34.89
C ARG A 251 -32.66 -15.83 33.65
N PRO A 252 -31.70 -16.77 33.74
CA PRO A 252 -31.53 -17.76 32.69
C PRO A 252 -32.90 -18.36 32.37
N GLY A 253 -33.27 -18.40 31.08
CA GLY A 253 -34.45 -19.15 30.68
C GLY A 253 -34.33 -20.61 31.13
N PRO A 254 -35.42 -21.40 31.13
CA PRO A 254 -35.48 -22.77 31.68
C PRO A 254 -34.56 -23.81 31.01
N GLY A 255 -33.60 -23.37 30.19
CA GLY A 255 -32.73 -24.21 29.40
C GLY A 255 -33.55 -25.02 28.40
N ARG A 256 -32.90 -26.03 27.83
CA ARG A 256 -33.58 -27.03 27.04
C ARG A 256 -34.10 -28.13 27.99
N PRO A 257 -35.36 -28.56 27.88
CA PRO A 257 -35.87 -29.69 28.65
C PRO A 257 -35.03 -30.96 28.44
N SER A 258 -34.78 -31.71 29.51
CA SER A 258 -34.08 -33.00 29.44
C SER A 258 -34.75 -33.94 28.44
N GLY A 259 -33.97 -34.68 27.66
CA GLY A 259 -34.47 -35.64 26.66
C GLY A 259 -34.88 -35.05 25.30
N ARG A 260 -35.00 -33.73 25.13
CA ARG A 260 -35.31 -33.13 23.81
C ARG A 260 -34.06 -32.93 22.95
N LYS A 261 -34.03 -33.50 21.75
CA LYS A 261 -32.98 -33.26 20.74
C LYS A 261 -33.21 -31.94 19.98
N ASN A 262 -32.16 -31.41 19.34
CA ASN A 262 -32.31 -30.21 18.51
C ASN A 262 -33.02 -30.59 17.21
N THR A 263 -34.26 -30.12 17.01
CA THR A 263 -35.04 -30.40 15.80
C THR A 263 -34.80 -29.39 14.68
N ARG A 264 -34.07 -28.30 14.94
CA ARG A 264 -33.68 -27.30 13.94
C ARG A 264 -32.16 -27.28 13.81
N PRO A 265 -31.58 -28.06 12.89
CA PRO A 265 -30.18 -27.94 12.53
C PRO A 265 -29.90 -26.50 12.07
N THR A 266 -28.76 -25.94 12.48
CA THR A 266 -28.39 -24.60 12.04
C THR A 266 -28.08 -24.62 10.53
N PRO A 267 -28.63 -23.69 9.73
CA PRO A 267 -28.32 -23.58 8.30
C PRO A 267 -26.80 -23.55 8.07
N ARG A 268 -26.32 -24.40 7.17
CA ARG A 268 -24.93 -24.40 6.72
C ARG A 268 -24.88 -23.56 5.45
N HIS A 269 -23.95 -22.60 5.40
CA HIS A 269 -23.66 -21.85 4.19
C HIS A 269 -22.54 -22.55 3.44
N ASP A 270 -22.67 -22.64 2.12
CA ASP A 270 -21.60 -23.19 1.28
C ASP A 270 -20.38 -22.29 1.36
N VAL A 271 -19.21 -22.90 1.56
CA VAL A 271 -17.94 -22.18 1.55
C VAL A 271 -17.57 -21.93 0.08
N HIS A 272 -17.89 -20.74 -0.42
CA HIS A 272 -17.35 -20.27 -1.68
C HIS A 272 -15.86 -19.96 -1.50
N THR A 273 -15.02 -20.97 -1.72
CA THR A 273 -13.63 -20.72 -2.05
C THR A 273 -13.63 -20.17 -3.47
N PRO A 274 -13.19 -18.91 -3.72
CA PRO A 274 -13.03 -18.46 -5.09
C PRO A 274 -12.06 -19.44 -5.75
N ARG A 275 -12.56 -20.22 -6.71
CA ARG A 275 -11.69 -20.97 -7.61
C ARG A 275 -10.73 -19.92 -8.15
N LYS A 276 -9.43 -20.08 -7.91
CA LYS A 276 -8.45 -19.45 -8.80
C LYS A 276 -8.96 -19.81 -10.18
N THR A 277 -9.39 -18.82 -10.96
CA THR A 277 -9.51 -19.00 -12.39
C THR A 277 -8.15 -19.50 -12.79
N GLY A 278 -8.04 -20.81 -13.03
CA GLY A 278 -6.86 -21.38 -13.62
C GLY A 278 -6.68 -20.55 -14.87
N SER A 279 -5.58 -19.80 -14.95
CA SER A 279 -5.13 -19.29 -16.23
C SER A 279 -5.18 -20.51 -17.14
N ALA A 280 -6.07 -20.51 -18.12
CA ALA A 280 -6.02 -21.49 -19.16
C ALA A 280 -4.62 -21.34 -19.75
N THR A 281 -3.73 -22.25 -19.38
CA THR A 281 -2.42 -22.36 -19.99
C THR A 281 -2.74 -22.77 -21.42
N PHE A 282 -2.86 -21.78 -22.31
CA PHE A 282 -2.68 -22.03 -23.72
C PHE A 282 -1.28 -22.62 -23.83
N ARG A 283 -1.21 -23.95 -23.90
CA ARG A 283 -0.04 -24.64 -24.40
C ARG A 283 0.15 -24.09 -25.81
N ASN A 284 1.09 -23.15 -25.96
CA ASN A 284 1.65 -22.85 -27.26
C ASN A 284 2.19 -24.17 -27.81
N LYS A 285 1.45 -24.80 -28.73
CA LYS A 285 2.03 -25.77 -29.63
C LYS A 285 3.18 -25.04 -30.30
N LYS A 286 4.42 -25.49 -30.07
CA LYS A 286 5.56 -25.08 -30.88
C LYS A 286 5.20 -25.42 -32.32
N SER A 287 4.99 -24.38 -33.14
CA SER A 287 4.95 -24.51 -34.59
C SER A 287 6.28 -25.12 -35.04
N THR A 288 6.24 -26.34 -35.57
CA THR A 288 7.39 -27.07 -36.13
C THR A 288 7.76 -26.62 -37.54
N THR A 289 7.19 -25.51 -38.05
CA THR A 289 7.55 -24.97 -39.36
C THR A 289 8.67 -23.92 -39.21
N PRO A 290 9.84 -24.10 -39.83
CA PRO A 290 10.90 -23.09 -39.80
C PRO A 290 10.44 -21.86 -40.59
N ARG A 291 10.40 -20.69 -39.92
CA ARG A 291 10.16 -19.42 -40.61
C ARG A 291 11.42 -19.01 -41.38
N PRO A 292 11.32 -18.65 -42.68
CA PRO A 292 12.48 -18.32 -43.50
C PRO A 292 13.15 -17.03 -43.03
N ARG A 293 14.48 -17.08 -42.98
CA ARG A 293 15.40 -15.98 -42.68
C ARG A 293 15.32 -14.98 -43.84
N ARG A 294 14.83 -13.76 -43.58
CA ARG A 294 14.81 -12.70 -44.58
C ARG A 294 16.19 -12.04 -44.62
N THR A 295 17.11 -12.62 -45.39
CA THR A 295 18.30 -11.94 -45.89
C THR A 295 17.87 -11.03 -47.04
N GLY A 296 18.20 -9.75 -46.93
CA GLY A 296 17.97 -8.75 -47.97
C GLY A 296 19.11 -7.77 -47.95
N TYR A 297 20.10 -8.04 -48.78
CA TYR A 297 21.15 -7.12 -49.21
C TYR A 297 20.54 -5.81 -49.72
N ARG A 298 21.23 -4.70 -49.45
CA ARG A 298 21.32 -3.58 -50.40
C ARG A 298 22.79 -3.30 -50.63
N SER A 299 23.23 -3.61 -51.84
CA SER A 299 24.41 -3.05 -52.48
C SER A 299 24.01 -1.79 -53.27
N SER A 300 24.99 -0.90 -53.41
CA SER A 300 25.04 0.34 -54.19
C SER A 300 24.44 1.56 -53.52
#